data_AF-A0A5J4XWY1-F1
#
_entry.id   AF-A0A5J4XWY1-F1
#
_cell.length_a   1.000
_cell.length_b   1.000
_cell.length_c   1.000
_cell.angle_alpha   90.00
_cell.angle_beta   90.00
_cell.angle_gamma   90.00
#
_symmetry.space_group_name_H-M   'P 1'
#
loop_
_entity.id
_entity.type
_entity.pdbx_description
1 polymer ?
#
loop_
_entity_poly.entity_id
_entity_poly.type
_entity_poly.pdbx_seq_one_letter_code
_entity_poly.pdbx_strand_id
1 'polypeptide(L)'
;MRNVGTSTEGLPPGVEAIPGPRTQRQVLLRLPDLEKGSKGAMVYACSWWDAAHVSEYLKDSSRPIWESLSQGRTELYRDIQQVYCGHSDYLEEAFQTRGPFWGRHYVFWHNGKPLTLIYEVFSTALEQYLGPCGHQ
;
A
#
# COMPACT_ATOMS: atom_id res chain seq x y z
N MET A 1 -0.88 12.77 -6.49
CA MET A 1 -2.06 11.91 -6.24
C MET A 1 -3.05 12.06 -7.39
N ARG A 2 -3.83 11.04 -7.72
CA ARG A 2 -4.78 11.02 -8.87
C ARG A 2 -6.22 11.05 -8.36
N ASN A 3 -7.07 11.93 -8.87
CA ASN A 3 -8.51 11.88 -8.58
C ASN A 3 -9.13 10.68 -9.34
N VAL A 4 -9.88 9.84 -8.63
CA VAL A 4 -10.55 8.66 -9.21
C VAL A 4 -12.08 8.74 -9.14
N GLY A 5 -12.63 9.89 -8.72
CA GLY A 5 -14.06 10.15 -8.66
C GLY A 5 -14.77 9.27 -7.63
N THR A 6 -16.05 8.98 -7.88
CA THR A 6 -16.92 8.21 -6.97
C THR A 6 -17.02 6.72 -7.32
N SER A 7 -16.61 6.33 -8.53
CA SER A 7 -16.66 4.94 -8.99
C SER A 7 -15.74 4.04 -8.15
N THR A 8 -16.22 2.84 -7.87
CA THR A 8 -15.47 1.77 -7.19
C THR A 8 -15.11 0.62 -8.13
N GLU A 9 -15.49 0.73 -9.42
CA GLU A 9 -15.20 -0.30 -10.41
C GLU A 9 -13.69 -0.50 -10.59
N GLY A 10 -13.26 -1.77 -10.49
CA GLY A 10 -11.84 -2.14 -10.59
C GLY A 10 -10.98 -1.78 -9.37
N LEU A 11 -11.58 -1.29 -8.28
CA LEU A 11 -10.89 -1.04 -7.02
C LEU A 11 -11.01 -2.26 -6.09
N PRO A 12 -10.12 -2.41 -5.08
CA PRO A 12 -10.24 -3.50 -4.12
C PRO A 12 -11.57 -3.45 -3.36
N PRO A 13 -12.13 -4.60 -2.97
CA PRO A 13 -13.27 -4.67 -2.07
C PRO A 13 -13.03 -3.86 -0.79
N GLY A 14 -14.08 -3.26 -0.23
CA GLY A 14 -13.98 -2.45 0.99
C GLY A 14 -13.70 -0.97 0.72
N VAL A 15 -13.36 -0.58 -0.51
CA VAL A 15 -13.19 0.83 -0.87
C VAL A 15 -14.51 1.61 -0.79
N GLU A 16 -15.65 0.92 -0.84
CA GLU A 16 -16.99 1.47 -0.67
C GLU A 16 -17.14 2.16 0.69
N ALA A 17 -16.42 1.68 1.71
CA ALA A 17 -16.41 2.28 3.04
C ALA A 17 -15.72 3.66 3.07
N ILE A 18 -14.86 3.97 2.10
CA ILE A 18 -14.19 5.27 2.00
C ILE A 18 -15.13 6.25 1.28
N PRO A 19 -15.43 7.43 1.84
CA PRO A 19 -16.28 8.41 1.18
C PRO A 19 -15.73 8.88 -0.18
N GLY A 20 -16.63 9.13 -1.13
CA GLY A 20 -16.30 9.73 -2.43
C GLY A 20 -16.59 11.23 -2.49
N PRO A 21 -15.97 11.98 -3.41
CA PRO A 21 -15.00 11.54 -4.42
C PRO A 21 -13.66 11.14 -3.80
N ARG A 22 -12.97 10.16 -4.41
CA ARG A 22 -11.75 9.58 -3.87
C ARG A 22 -10.51 10.03 -4.62
N THR A 23 -9.41 10.09 -3.89
CA THR A 23 -8.08 10.29 -4.45
C THR A 23 -7.23 9.05 -4.23
N GLN A 24 -6.49 8.65 -5.27
CA GLN A 24 -5.56 7.55 -5.26
C GLN A 24 -4.11 8.05 -5.14
N ARG A 25 -3.34 7.43 -4.25
CA ARG A 25 -1.88 7.60 -4.16
C ARG A 25 -1.21 6.26 -4.42
N GLN A 26 -0.27 6.24 -5.36
CA GLN A 26 0.57 5.08 -5.67
C GLN A 26 2.01 5.42 -5.32
N VAL A 27 2.72 4.48 -4.70
CA VAL A 27 4.13 4.61 -4.33
C VAL A 27 4.87 3.30 -4.53
N LEU A 28 6.17 3.42 -4.79
CA LEU A 28 7.14 2.33 -4.77
C LEU A 28 8.11 2.59 -3.62
N LEU A 29 8.20 1.67 -2.66
CA LEU A 29 9.11 1.77 -1.53
C LEU A 29 10.42 1.05 -1.86
N ARG A 30 11.54 1.71 -1.57
CA ARG A 30 12.90 1.21 -1.84
C ARG A 30 13.69 1.17 -0.53
N LEU A 31 14.58 0.19 -0.41
CA LEU A 31 15.55 0.14 0.68
C LEU A 31 16.75 1.03 0.29
N PRO A 32 17.18 1.99 1.13
CA PRO A 32 18.23 2.95 0.76
C PRO A 32 19.60 2.32 0.48
N ASP A 33 19.96 1.19 1.10
CA ASP A 33 21.36 0.73 1.18
C ASP A 33 21.55 -0.80 0.98
N LEU A 34 20.76 -1.44 0.12
CA LEU A 34 21.06 -2.82 -0.27
C LEU A 34 22.34 -2.84 -1.12
N GLU A 35 23.47 -3.18 -0.50
CA GLU A 35 24.75 -3.39 -1.19
C GLU A 35 24.55 -4.33 -2.37
N LYS A 36 24.61 -3.77 -3.59
CA LYS A 36 24.76 -4.48 -4.88
C LYS A 36 23.91 -5.76 -5.03
N GLY A 37 22.58 -5.67 -4.92
CA GLY A 37 21.74 -6.86 -5.15
C GLY A 37 20.37 -6.60 -5.75
N SER A 38 19.59 -5.68 -5.18
CA SER A 38 18.25 -5.36 -5.69
C SER A 38 18.14 -3.89 -6.05
N LYS A 39 18.10 -3.60 -7.35
CA LYS A 39 17.82 -2.25 -7.89
C LYS A 39 16.32 -1.91 -7.88
N GLY A 40 15.46 -2.92 -7.77
CA GLY A 40 14.01 -2.78 -7.82
C GLY A 40 13.39 -2.20 -6.54
N ALA A 41 12.12 -1.83 -6.61
CA ALA A 41 11.34 -1.52 -5.42
C ALA A 41 11.04 -2.79 -4.63
N MET A 42 10.90 -2.68 -3.32
CA MET A 42 10.57 -3.81 -2.44
C MET A 42 9.07 -3.93 -2.21
N VAL A 43 8.36 -2.81 -2.26
CA VAL A 43 6.90 -2.76 -2.05
C VAL A 43 6.27 -1.80 -3.05
N TYR A 44 5.20 -2.25 -3.69
CA TYR A 44 4.24 -1.37 -4.36
C TYR A 44 3.08 -1.15 -3.40
N ALA A 45 2.65 0.10 -3.23
CA ALA A 45 1.48 0.40 -2.44
C ALA A 45 0.57 1.40 -3.15
N CYS A 46 -0.72 1.12 -3.12
CA CYS A 46 -1.79 1.97 -3.61
C CYS A 46 -2.74 2.27 -2.44
N SER A 47 -3.18 3.51 -2.31
CA SER A 47 -4.11 3.90 -1.25
C SER A 47 -5.20 4.82 -1.79
N TRP A 48 -6.40 4.68 -1.23
CA TRP A 48 -7.59 5.44 -1.61
C TRP A 48 -8.11 6.22 -0.41
N TRP A 49 -8.35 7.51 -0.63
CA TRP A 49 -8.68 8.48 0.40
C TRP A 49 -9.90 9.30 -0.02
N ASP A 50 -10.67 9.78 0.95
CA ASP A 50 -11.65 10.83 0.70
C ASP A 50 -10.93 12.11 0.26
N ALA A 51 -11.25 12.61 -0.94
CA ALA A 51 -10.61 13.78 -1.51
C ALA A 51 -10.84 15.06 -0.69
N ALA A 52 -11.93 15.14 0.08
CA ALA A 52 -12.22 16.30 0.92
C ALA A 52 -11.29 16.39 2.14
N HIS A 53 -10.91 15.25 2.71
CA HIS A 53 -10.18 15.20 3.99
C HIS A 53 -8.72 14.75 3.85
N VAL A 54 -8.29 14.29 2.67
CA VAL A 54 -6.94 13.73 2.48
C VAL A 54 -5.81 14.71 2.81
N SER A 55 -6.00 16.01 2.59
CA SER A 55 -5.00 17.04 2.87
C SER A 55 -4.71 17.22 4.36
N GLU A 56 -5.67 16.86 5.23
CA GLU A 56 -5.49 16.89 6.68
C GLU A 56 -4.49 15.83 7.14
N TYR A 57 -4.48 14.68 6.47
CA TYR A 57 -3.66 13.51 6.81
C TYR A 57 -2.38 13.39 5.98
N LEU A 58 -2.36 13.90 4.74
CA LEU A 58 -1.23 13.82 3.82
C LEU A 58 -0.76 15.22 3.41
N LYS A 59 -0.35 16.02 4.41
CA LYS A 59 0.23 17.36 4.17
C LYS A 59 1.47 17.32 3.29
N ASP A 60 2.26 16.25 3.42
CA ASP A 60 3.41 15.97 2.59
C ASP A 60 3.30 14.57 1.99
N SER A 61 2.86 14.51 0.73
CA SER A 61 2.66 13.24 0.02
C SER A 61 3.96 12.46 -0.27
N SER A 62 5.12 13.05 0.01
CA SER A 62 6.41 12.35 -0.05
C SER A 62 6.71 11.52 1.20
N ARG A 63 6.04 11.83 2.33
CA ARG A 63 6.27 11.13 3.59
C ARG A 63 5.52 9.80 3.67
N PRO A 64 6.00 8.85 4.50
CA PRO A 64 5.25 7.66 4.86
C PRO A 64 3.93 8.05 5.53
N ILE A 65 2.85 7.33 5.21
CA ILE A 65 1.51 7.56 5.79
C ILE A 65 1.57 7.55 7.32
N TRP A 66 2.37 6.63 7.89
CA TRP A 66 2.54 6.51 9.33
C TRP A 66 3.17 7.74 9.99
N GLU A 67 4.10 8.42 9.31
CA GLU A 67 4.73 9.62 9.87
C GLU A 67 3.70 10.75 10.03
N SER A 68 2.83 10.93 9.03
CA SER A 68 1.78 11.94 9.12
C SER A 68 0.71 11.60 10.15
N LEU A 69 0.40 10.31 10.33
CA LEU A 69 -0.63 9.86 11.28
C LEU A 69 -0.11 9.75 12.74
N SER A 70 1.19 9.49 12.95
CA SER A 70 1.78 9.32 14.29
C SER A 70 2.03 10.65 15.02
N GLN A 71 2.13 11.78 14.32
CA GLN A 71 2.26 13.11 14.93
C GLN A 71 1.08 13.47 15.87
N GLY A 72 -0.08 12.82 15.70
CA GLY A 72 -1.26 12.98 16.55
C GLY A 72 -1.39 11.99 17.71
N ARG A 73 -0.45 11.05 17.91
CA ARG A 73 -0.61 9.88 18.82
C ARG A 73 -1.91 9.10 18.57
N THR A 74 -2.29 9.05 17.32
CA THR A 74 -3.57 8.55 16.87
C THR A 74 -3.64 7.03 17.06
N GLU A 75 -4.70 6.53 17.72
CA GLU A 75 -5.01 5.10 17.70
C GLU A 75 -5.44 4.71 16.29
N LEU A 76 -4.75 3.71 15.75
CA LEU A 76 -4.91 3.26 14.37
C LEU A 76 -5.17 1.77 14.38
N TYR A 77 -6.34 1.39 13.90
CA TYR A 77 -6.73 0.00 13.75
C TYR A 77 -6.62 -0.41 12.28
N ARG A 78 -5.93 -1.53 12.04
CA ARG A 78 -5.78 -2.13 10.71
C ARG A 78 -6.72 -3.33 10.62
N ASP A 79 -7.67 -3.24 9.71
CA ASP A 79 -8.57 -4.33 9.38
C ASP A 79 -8.11 -4.99 8.08
N ILE A 80 -7.37 -6.10 8.18
CA ILE A 80 -6.85 -6.84 7.01
C ILE A 80 -7.98 -7.68 6.43
N GLN A 81 -8.37 -7.35 5.20
CA GLN A 81 -9.55 -7.93 4.58
C GLN A 81 -9.21 -9.10 3.67
N GLN A 82 -8.13 -9.00 2.89
CA GLN A 82 -7.75 -10.06 1.95
C GLN A 82 -6.25 -10.10 1.66
N VAL A 83 -5.77 -11.30 1.35
CA VAL A 83 -4.44 -11.59 0.82
C VAL A 83 -4.56 -12.17 -0.60
N TYR A 84 -3.59 -11.87 -1.44
CA TYR A 84 -3.52 -12.25 -2.85
C TYR A 84 -2.18 -12.91 -3.14
N CYS A 85 -2.18 -13.84 -4.12
CA CYS A 85 -0.99 -14.41 -4.72
C CYS A 85 -1.20 -14.45 -6.23
N GLY A 86 -0.27 -13.87 -7.00
CA GLY A 86 -0.42 -13.82 -8.45
C GLY A 86 0.78 -13.20 -9.17
N HIS A 87 0.66 -13.04 -10.48
CA HIS A 87 1.70 -12.49 -11.34
C HIS A 87 1.27 -11.16 -11.94
N SER A 88 2.25 -10.29 -12.24
CA SER A 88 2.01 -9.00 -12.87
C SER A 88 3.28 -8.52 -13.55
N ASP A 89 3.26 -8.40 -14.88
CA ASP A 89 4.41 -7.94 -15.67
C ASP A 89 4.92 -6.56 -15.22
N TYR A 90 3.99 -5.65 -14.89
CA TYR A 90 4.31 -4.34 -14.35
C TYR A 90 5.10 -4.43 -13.03
N LEU A 91 4.71 -5.34 -12.13
CA LEU A 91 5.39 -5.52 -10.86
C LEU A 91 6.71 -6.28 -11.03
N GLU A 92 6.83 -7.20 -11.98
CA GLU A 92 8.10 -7.83 -12.32
C GLU A 92 9.12 -6.79 -12.77
N GLU A 93 8.71 -5.83 -13.61
CA GLU A 93 9.55 -4.71 -14.01
C GLU A 93 9.86 -3.79 -12.82
N ALA A 94 8.87 -3.40 -12.02
CA ALA A 94 9.08 -2.48 -10.91
C ALA A 94 9.98 -3.07 -9.80
N PHE A 95 9.85 -4.37 -9.53
CA PHE A 95 10.60 -5.09 -8.50
C PHE A 95 11.90 -5.68 -9.01
N GLN A 96 12.09 -5.80 -10.33
CA GLN A 96 13.25 -6.46 -10.94
C GLN A 96 13.42 -7.92 -10.48
N THR A 97 12.29 -8.58 -10.17
CA THR A 97 12.21 -9.97 -9.70
C THR A 97 10.96 -10.60 -10.28
N ARG A 98 10.98 -11.90 -10.54
CA ARG A 98 9.77 -12.61 -10.98
C ARG A 98 8.83 -12.91 -9.81
N GLY A 99 7.55 -13.00 -10.12
CA GLY A 99 6.53 -13.49 -9.18
C GLY A 99 6.61 -15.00 -8.94
N PRO A 100 5.62 -15.57 -8.23
CA PRO A 100 4.39 -14.91 -7.79
C PRO A 100 4.66 -13.88 -6.70
N PHE A 101 3.83 -12.83 -6.67
CA PHE A 101 3.87 -11.80 -5.64
C PHE A 101 2.74 -11.98 -4.65
N TRP A 102 3.06 -11.77 -3.38
CA TRP A 102 2.06 -11.66 -2.33
C TRP A 102 1.59 -10.23 -2.20
N GLY A 103 0.28 -10.05 -2.19
CA GLY A 103 -0.35 -8.76 -1.94
C GLY A 103 -1.40 -8.85 -0.85
N ARG A 104 -1.82 -7.71 -0.33
CA ARG A 104 -2.93 -7.62 0.62
C ARG A 104 -3.61 -6.27 0.50
N HIS A 105 -4.87 -6.20 0.92
CA HIS A 105 -5.46 -4.92 1.27
C HIS A 105 -6.05 -4.92 2.67
N TYR A 106 -6.14 -3.72 3.23
CA TYR A 106 -6.72 -3.47 4.53
C TYR A 106 -7.35 -2.08 4.58
N VAL A 107 -8.34 -1.93 5.45
CA VAL A 107 -8.90 -0.62 5.80
C VAL A 107 -8.21 -0.11 7.05
N PHE A 108 -7.78 1.13 6.98
CA PHE A 108 -7.24 1.87 8.11
C PHE A 108 -8.38 2.59 8.81
N TRP A 109 -8.55 2.37 10.10
CA TRP A 109 -9.59 2.99 10.90
C TRP A 109 -9.01 4.02 11.86
N HIS A 110 -9.71 5.14 12.00
CA HIS A 110 -9.41 6.21 12.94
C HIS A 110 -10.70 6.69 13.60
N ASN A 111 -10.73 6.73 14.94
CA ASN A 111 -11.90 7.15 15.73
C ASN A 111 -13.20 6.45 15.31
N GLY A 112 -13.14 5.13 15.07
CA GLY A 112 -14.28 4.32 14.65
C GLY A 112 -14.77 4.59 13.21
N LYS A 113 -14.05 5.38 12.42
CA LYS A 113 -14.37 5.67 11.02
C LYS A 113 -13.28 5.13 10.08
N PRO A 114 -13.66 4.62 8.89
CA PRO A 114 -12.69 4.18 7.90
C PRO A 114 -12.00 5.42 7.29
N LEU A 115 -10.67 5.45 7.39
CA LEU A 115 -9.84 6.57 6.97
C LEU A 115 -9.33 6.40 5.54
N THR A 116 -8.78 5.22 5.23
CA THR A 116 -8.23 4.91 3.92
C THR A 116 -8.20 3.40 3.69
N LEU A 117 -8.33 2.98 2.44
CA LEU A 117 -8.00 1.61 2.04
C LEU A 117 -6.58 1.61 1.47
N ILE A 118 -5.76 0.64 1.87
CA ILE A 118 -4.40 0.46 1.37
C ILE A 118 -4.28 -0.93 0.78
N TYR A 119 -3.80 -1.01 -0.46
CA TYR A 119 -3.39 -2.23 -1.15
C TYR A 119 -1.86 -2.24 -1.29
N GLU A 120 -1.21 -3.32 -0.88
CA GLU A 120 0.24 -3.46 -0.87
C GLU A 120 0.61 -4.76 -1.59
N VAL A 121 1.70 -4.75 -2.36
CA VAL A 121 2.30 -5.93 -2.98
C VAL A 121 3.78 -5.95 -2.68
N PHE A 122 4.30 -7.13 -2.35
CA PHE A 122 5.65 -7.35 -1.85
C PHE A 122 6.52 -8.05 -2.91
N SER A 123 7.74 -7.54 -3.12
CA SER A 123 8.74 -8.18 -3.98
C SER A 123 9.23 -9.49 -3.36
N THR A 124 9.46 -10.49 -4.20
CA THR A 124 10.11 -11.76 -3.82
C THR A 124 11.55 -11.55 -3.34
N ALA A 125 12.19 -10.42 -3.67
CA ALA A 125 13.50 -10.05 -3.10
C ALA A 125 13.49 -9.96 -1.57
N LEU A 126 12.33 -9.77 -0.93
CA LEU A 126 12.22 -9.73 0.53
C LEU A 126 12.48 -11.08 1.20
N GLU A 127 12.42 -12.19 0.45
CA GLU A 127 12.70 -13.54 0.97
C GLU A 127 14.10 -13.66 1.59
N GLN A 128 15.07 -12.89 1.10
CA GLN A 128 16.43 -12.86 1.66
C GLN A 128 16.46 -12.47 3.16
N TYR A 129 15.43 -11.77 3.64
CA TYR A 129 15.31 -11.32 5.02
C TYR A 129 14.45 -12.22 5.92
N LEU A 130 13.77 -13.21 5.35
CA LEU A 130 12.84 -14.09 6.08
C LEU A 130 13.55 -15.26 6.79
N GLY A 131 14.87 -15.41 6.64
CA GLY A 131 15.63 -16.55 7.17
C GLY A 131 15.41 -17.83 6.35
N PRO A 132 15.78 -19.01 6.86
CA PRO A 132 15.60 -20.28 6.16
C PRO A 132 14.11 -20.58 5.91
N CYS A 133 13.61 -20.15 4.77
CA CYS A 133 12.28 -20.50 4.28
C CYS A 133 12.41 -21.85 3.58
N GLY A 134 11.94 -22.92 4.22
CA GLY A 134 11.94 -24.24 3.59
C GLY A 134 11.23 -24.16 2.24
N HIS A 135 11.98 -24.34 1.16
CA HIS A 135 11.38 -24.63 -0.15
C HIS A 135 10.75 -26.03 0.00
N GLN A 136 9.42 -26.09 0.15
CA GLN A 136 8.67 -27.33 0.00
C GLN A 136 8.28 -27.52 -1.45
#